data_AF-A0A2V9JR34-F1
#
_entry.id   AF-A0A2V9JR34-F1
#
_cell.length_a   1.000
_cell.length_b   1.000
_cell.length_c   1.000
_cell.angle_alpha   90.00
_cell.angle_beta   90.00
_cell.angle_gamma   90.00
#
_symmetry.space_group_name_H-M   'P 1'
#
loop_
_entity.id
_entity.type
_entity.pdbx_description
1 polymer ?
#
loop_
_entity_poly.entity_id
_entity_poly.type
_entity_poly.pdbx_seq_one_letter_code
_entity_poly.pdbx_strand_id
1 'polypeptide(L)'
;DAVRAEATAIAGGSASAFSSVGSTFKNLRVAGVAMNDVSPNTRVDLPAAQFGPGSYALLYERSGATSTPAPGQIQDGTFTAEVKVNMIHVFATDFLPLVPGNQPLEVIVSNAVADTDFPQTELCGIPPEQTVSGHAFVASAATDPSLVPTTVGFVSIPPNGGLDQQNLDQVEIPGAVGAGASQSESSGALTTDTSTAASFAQASGVCLLRSPTGCGISATLVKSKSNSAANASVASSNANGTELLGLVVLGTPVSAAPQPNTVIELPGIGFVILNEQFCDNQGTLASGCSNGVVSGHAGLTVRAIRLVVTAPNNPLGLKTGQVIVAESHSDAAFRR
;
A
#
# COMPACT_ATOMS: atom_id res chain seq x y z
N ASP A 1 0.71 -19.34 -18.10
CA ASP A 1 0.58 -18.11 -17.31
C ASP A 1 -0.87 -17.86 -16.95
N ALA A 2 -1.10 -17.19 -15.82
CA ALA A 2 -2.45 -16.88 -15.34
C ALA A 2 -2.56 -15.37 -15.20
N VAL A 3 -3.64 -14.79 -15.72
CA VAL A 3 -4.02 -13.39 -15.54
C VAL A 3 -5.47 -13.38 -15.09
N ARG A 4 -5.74 -12.86 -13.90
CA ARG A 4 -7.05 -12.79 -13.29
C ARG A 4 -7.29 -11.38 -12.78
N ALA A 5 -8.36 -10.74 -13.25
CA ALA A 5 -8.94 -9.58 -12.62
C ALA A 5 -10.06 -10.04 -11.68
N GLU A 6 -10.16 -9.40 -10.52
CA GLU A 6 -11.26 -9.58 -9.58
C GLU A 6 -11.70 -8.21 -9.08
N ALA A 7 -13.01 -7.99 -9.10
CA ALA A 7 -13.65 -6.75 -8.70
C ALA A 7 -14.84 -7.12 -7.82
N THR A 8 -14.88 -6.57 -6.61
CA THR A 8 -16.00 -6.71 -5.68
C THR A 8 -16.42 -5.33 -5.23
N ALA A 9 -17.71 -5.03 -5.32
CA ALA A 9 -18.31 -3.82 -4.79
C ALA A 9 -19.42 -4.21 -3.81
N ILE A 10 -19.53 -3.48 -2.70
CA ILE A 10 -20.51 -3.71 -1.63
C ILE A 10 -21.15 -2.37 -1.29
N ALA A 11 -22.48 -2.32 -1.25
CA ALA A 11 -23.24 -1.23 -0.68
C ALA A 11 -24.32 -1.80 0.23
N GLY A 12 -24.55 -1.13 1.35
CA GLY A 12 -25.59 -1.46 2.32
C GLY A 12 -26.21 -0.22 2.92
N GLY A 13 -27.15 -0.39 3.84
CA GLY A 13 -27.94 0.72 4.41
C GLY A 13 -27.16 1.77 5.20
N SER A 14 -25.88 1.52 5.48
CA SER A 14 -25.02 2.39 6.31
C SER A 14 -23.58 2.53 5.80
N ALA A 15 -23.17 1.83 4.74
CA ALA A 15 -21.79 1.85 4.26
C ALA A 15 -21.68 1.36 2.80
N SER A 16 -20.58 1.73 2.15
CA SER A 16 -20.17 1.23 0.83
C SER A 16 -18.68 0.91 0.83
N ALA A 17 -18.25 -0.05 0.01
CA ALA A 17 -16.87 -0.49 -0.05
C ALA A 17 -16.58 -1.18 -1.39
N PHE A 18 -15.32 -1.21 -1.80
CA PHE A 18 -14.89 -2.06 -2.90
C PHE A 18 -13.59 -2.79 -2.57
N SER A 19 -13.30 -3.81 -3.37
CA SER A 19 -12.12 -4.66 -3.25
C SER A 19 -11.67 -5.16 -4.62
N SER A 20 -10.36 -5.28 -4.81
CA SER A 20 -9.75 -5.97 -5.95
C SER A 20 -8.98 -7.23 -5.54
N VAL A 21 -9.23 -7.74 -4.34
CA VAL A 21 -8.60 -8.95 -3.80
C VAL A 21 -8.81 -10.13 -4.74
N GLY A 22 -7.72 -10.87 -5.00
CA GLY A 22 -7.71 -12.00 -5.93
C GLY A 22 -7.30 -11.64 -7.36
N SER A 23 -7.12 -10.35 -7.66
CA SER A 23 -6.46 -9.87 -8.88
C SER A 23 -4.98 -10.26 -8.89
N THR A 24 -4.52 -10.89 -9.96
CA THR A 24 -3.13 -11.38 -10.07
C THR A 24 -2.71 -11.63 -11.52
N PHE A 25 -1.42 -11.49 -11.78
CA PHE A 25 -0.77 -12.14 -12.91
C PHE A 25 0.45 -12.92 -12.42
N LYS A 26 0.75 -14.04 -13.06
CA LYS A 26 1.94 -14.85 -12.77
C LYS A 26 2.84 -14.97 -13.99
N ASN A 27 4.14 -14.82 -13.79
CA ASN A 27 5.19 -14.93 -14.82
C ASN A 27 5.03 -13.94 -15.98
N LEU A 28 4.37 -12.80 -15.75
CA LEU A 28 4.26 -11.77 -16.77
C LEU A 28 5.65 -11.25 -17.11
N ARG A 29 5.91 -11.03 -18.40
CA ARG A 29 7.10 -10.33 -18.88
C ARG A 29 6.69 -9.23 -19.82
N VAL A 30 7.25 -8.04 -19.64
CA VAL A 30 7.07 -6.90 -20.55
C VAL A 30 8.45 -6.51 -21.07
N ALA A 31 8.60 -6.52 -22.39
CA ALA A 31 9.90 -6.29 -23.06
C ALA A 31 11.04 -7.17 -22.53
N GLY A 32 10.75 -8.42 -22.17
CA GLY A 32 11.72 -9.40 -21.62
C GLY A 32 11.96 -9.30 -20.11
N VAL A 33 11.55 -8.20 -19.48
CA VAL A 33 11.66 -7.98 -18.04
C VAL A 33 10.49 -8.64 -17.32
N ALA A 34 10.78 -9.43 -16.28
CA ALA A 34 9.74 -10.05 -15.46
C ALA A 34 8.98 -8.97 -14.66
N MET A 35 7.67 -8.99 -14.79
CA MET A 35 6.72 -8.14 -14.09
C MET A 35 5.94 -9.04 -13.15
N ASN A 36 6.54 -9.35 -12.01
CA ASN A 36 5.77 -9.87 -10.88
C ASN A 36 5.64 -8.70 -9.89
N ASP A 37 4.61 -8.74 -9.05
CA ASP A 37 4.60 -7.95 -7.81
C ASP A 37 4.45 -6.43 -7.97
N VAL A 38 3.86 -5.96 -9.08
CA VAL A 38 3.74 -4.52 -9.33
C VAL A 38 2.70 -3.86 -8.41
N SER A 39 2.90 -2.57 -8.13
CA SER A 39 1.87 -1.74 -7.49
C SER A 39 0.71 -1.47 -8.46
N PRO A 40 -0.52 -1.23 -7.96
CA PRO A 40 -1.60 -0.76 -8.82
C PRO A 40 -1.19 0.42 -9.69
N ASN A 41 -1.66 0.45 -10.93
CA ASN A 41 -1.37 1.48 -11.93
C ASN A 41 0.12 1.61 -12.31
N THR A 42 0.87 0.52 -12.27
CA THR A 42 2.29 0.53 -12.68
C THR A 42 2.41 0.68 -14.19
N ARG A 43 3.02 1.78 -14.65
CA ARG A 43 3.26 2.04 -16.07
C ARG A 43 4.66 1.58 -16.48
N VAL A 44 4.73 0.83 -17.58
CA VAL A 44 5.96 0.43 -18.26
C VAL A 44 5.94 1.02 -19.66
N ASP A 45 6.85 1.95 -19.93
CA ASP A 45 6.96 2.52 -21.28
C ASP A 45 7.55 1.47 -22.24
N LEU A 46 6.94 1.38 -23.42
CA LEU A 46 7.34 0.44 -24.47
C LEU A 46 8.33 1.10 -25.43
N PRO A 47 9.26 0.33 -26.03
CA PRO A 47 10.24 0.88 -26.97
C PRO A 47 9.59 1.59 -28.16
N ALA A 48 9.82 2.91 -28.27
CA ALA A 48 9.22 3.73 -29.32
C ALA A 48 9.59 3.27 -30.74
N ALA A 49 10.78 2.68 -30.91
CA ALA A 49 11.23 2.14 -32.19
C ALA A 49 10.38 0.95 -32.68
N GLN A 50 9.68 0.27 -31.77
CA GLN A 50 8.87 -0.90 -32.09
C GLN A 50 7.36 -0.60 -32.03
N PHE A 51 6.93 0.28 -31.11
CA PHE A 51 5.52 0.50 -30.81
C PHE A 51 5.04 1.93 -31.04
N GLY A 52 5.91 2.82 -31.52
CA GLY A 52 5.64 4.25 -31.65
C GLY A 52 5.89 5.05 -30.35
N PRO A 53 6.14 6.38 -30.45
CA PRO A 53 6.34 7.23 -29.28
C PRO A 53 5.11 7.25 -28.35
N GLY A 54 5.36 7.22 -27.04
CA GLY A 54 4.30 7.33 -26.02
C GLY A 54 3.57 6.02 -25.68
N SER A 55 3.95 4.91 -26.33
CA SER A 55 3.39 3.58 -26.07
C SER A 55 3.76 3.03 -24.70
N TYR A 56 2.84 2.31 -24.07
CA TYR A 56 3.00 1.81 -22.70
C TYR A 56 2.22 0.51 -22.45
N ALA A 57 2.62 -0.20 -21.40
CA ALA A 57 1.81 -1.20 -20.72
C ALA A 57 1.52 -0.70 -19.31
N LEU A 58 0.25 -0.51 -18.98
CA LEU A 58 -0.23 -0.19 -17.64
C LEU A 58 -0.68 -1.51 -16.99
N LEU A 59 -0.04 -1.84 -15.88
CA LEU A 59 -0.19 -3.10 -15.18
C LEU A 59 -0.97 -2.88 -13.88
N TYR A 60 -1.89 -3.81 -13.60
CA TYR A 60 -2.81 -3.74 -12.47
C TYR A 60 -3.47 -2.36 -12.36
N GLU A 61 -4.02 -1.87 -13.47
CA GLU A 61 -4.77 -0.62 -13.49
C GLU A 61 -6.03 -0.77 -12.63
N ARG A 62 -6.15 0.06 -11.60
CA ARG A 62 -7.26 0.04 -10.65
C ARG A 62 -7.81 1.45 -10.47
N SER A 63 -9.09 1.58 -10.74
CA SER A 63 -9.88 2.78 -10.46
C SER A 63 -11.14 2.37 -9.69
N GLY A 64 -11.41 3.00 -8.55
CA GLY A 64 -12.63 2.74 -7.80
C GLY A 64 -13.02 3.93 -6.95
N ALA A 65 -14.30 4.00 -6.62
CA ALA A 65 -14.88 5.07 -5.82
C ALA A 65 -15.98 4.53 -4.92
N THR A 66 -16.15 5.18 -3.78
CA THR A 66 -17.31 4.98 -2.90
C THR A 66 -17.99 6.31 -2.66
N SER A 67 -19.30 6.31 -2.46
CA SER A 67 -20.04 7.48 -1.99
C SER A 67 -20.93 7.14 -0.80
N THR A 68 -21.22 8.14 0.01
CA THR A 68 -22.20 8.11 1.10
C THR A 68 -23.24 9.22 0.91
N PRO A 69 -24.42 9.10 1.54
CA PRO A 69 -25.36 10.20 1.69
C PRO A 69 -24.71 11.46 2.27
N ALA A 70 -25.26 12.63 1.93
CA ALA A 70 -24.72 13.90 2.43
C ALA A 70 -24.79 13.96 3.97
N PRO A 71 -23.84 14.64 4.64
CA PRO A 71 -23.90 14.83 6.09
C PRO A 71 -25.25 15.42 6.52
N GLY A 72 -25.88 14.82 7.54
CA GLY A 72 -27.20 15.24 8.02
C GLY A 72 -28.40 14.65 7.26
N GLN A 73 -28.18 13.94 6.15
CA GLN A 73 -29.25 13.30 5.39
C GLN A 73 -29.69 12.00 6.08
N ILE A 74 -30.96 11.90 6.46
CA ILE A 74 -31.52 10.76 7.23
C ILE A 74 -32.47 9.87 6.42
N GLN A 75 -32.85 10.28 5.21
CA GLN A 75 -33.72 9.56 4.27
C GLN A 75 -33.35 9.88 2.82
N ASP A 76 -33.74 9.02 1.87
CA ASP A 76 -33.58 9.23 0.41
C ASP A 76 -32.13 9.41 -0.10
N GLY A 77 -31.16 8.93 0.65
CA GLY A 77 -29.74 8.92 0.28
C GLY A 77 -29.33 7.58 -0.30
N THR A 78 -28.18 7.54 -0.97
CA THR A 78 -27.68 6.31 -1.60
C THR A 78 -26.22 6.11 -1.24
N PHE A 79 -25.87 4.89 -0.85
CA PHE A 79 -24.49 4.43 -0.78
C PHE A 79 -24.13 3.78 -2.11
N THR A 80 -23.03 4.20 -2.74
CA THR A 80 -22.54 3.57 -3.97
C THR A 80 -21.11 3.08 -3.83
N ALA A 81 -20.76 2.02 -4.53
CA ALA A 81 -19.41 1.54 -4.69
C ALA A 81 -19.18 1.07 -6.13
N GLU A 82 -18.07 1.51 -6.73
CA GLU A 82 -17.62 1.09 -8.05
C GLU A 82 -16.14 0.73 -7.99
N VAL A 83 -15.75 -0.34 -8.68
CA VAL A 83 -14.35 -0.63 -8.97
C VAL A 83 -14.19 -1.26 -10.34
N LYS A 84 -13.18 -0.80 -11.07
CA LYS A 84 -12.70 -1.36 -12.32
C LYS A 84 -11.24 -1.77 -12.16
N VAL A 85 -10.94 -2.99 -12.61
CA VAL A 85 -9.60 -3.57 -12.64
C VAL A 85 -9.27 -4.02 -14.05
N ASN A 86 -8.18 -3.52 -14.62
CA ASN A 86 -7.55 -4.08 -15.81
C ASN A 86 -6.17 -4.64 -15.41
N MET A 87 -5.94 -5.94 -15.57
CA MET A 87 -4.64 -6.50 -15.16
C MET A 87 -3.50 -6.09 -16.08
N ILE A 88 -3.77 -6.01 -17.39
CA ILE A 88 -2.80 -5.55 -18.38
C ILE A 88 -3.57 -4.67 -19.37
N HIS A 89 -3.14 -3.42 -19.50
CA HIS A 89 -3.64 -2.47 -20.49
C HIS A 89 -2.46 -2.00 -21.33
N VAL A 90 -2.37 -2.48 -22.56
CA VAL A 90 -1.33 -2.05 -23.52
C VAL A 90 -1.91 -1.01 -24.46
N PHE A 91 -1.22 0.12 -24.57
CA PHE A 91 -1.50 1.14 -25.56
C PHE A 91 -0.26 1.31 -26.45
N ALA A 92 -0.40 1.03 -27.74
CA ALA A 92 0.64 1.24 -28.75
C ALA A 92 0.16 2.31 -29.73
N THR A 93 0.99 3.30 -30.05
CA THR A 93 0.64 4.36 -31.01
C THR A 93 0.95 3.98 -32.46
N ASP A 94 1.88 3.04 -32.67
CA ASP A 94 2.21 2.50 -33.98
C ASP A 94 2.48 1.00 -33.89
N PHE A 95 1.43 0.20 -34.10
CA PHE A 95 1.48 -1.26 -33.95
C PHE A 95 2.08 -1.98 -35.18
N LEU A 96 2.10 -1.35 -36.36
CA LEU A 96 2.51 -1.99 -37.61
C LEU A 96 3.79 -1.36 -38.15
N PRO A 97 4.98 -1.94 -37.88
CA PRO A 97 6.27 -1.34 -38.24
C PRO A 97 6.52 -1.20 -39.76
N LEU A 98 5.63 -1.71 -40.60
CA LEU A 98 5.74 -1.70 -42.07
C LEU A 98 4.75 -0.74 -42.75
N VAL A 99 3.85 -0.11 -42.01
CA VAL A 99 2.89 0.86 -42.55
C VAL A 99 3.05 2.17 -41.78
N PRO A 100 3.68 3.21 -42.37
CA PRO A 100 3.80 4.50 -41.72
C PRO A 100 2.43 5.08 -41.37
N GLY A 101 2.14 5.27 -40.09
CA GLY A 101 0.91 5.91 -39.63
C GLY A 101 0.65 5.72 -38.13
N ASN A 102 0.00 6.71 -37.52
CA ASN A 102 -0.51 6.66 -36.14
C ASN A 102 -1.64 5.61 -36.07
N GLN A 103 -1.28 4.34 -35.88
CA GLN A 103 -2.18 3.20 -35.76
C GLN A 103 -2.32 2.83 -34.29
N PRO A 104 -3.14 3.56 -33.50
CA PRO A 104 -3.31 3.26 -32.10
C PRO A 104 -3.94 1.88 -31.94
N LEU A 105 -3.33 1.06 -31.10
CA LEU A 105 -3.87 -0.20 -30.63
C LEU A 105 -4.01 -0.12 -29.12
N GLU A 106 -5.19 -0.46 -28.63
CA GLU A 106 -5.46 -0.68 -27.22
C GLU A 106 -5.80 -2.15 -26.99
N VAL A 107 -5.11 -2.78 -26.03
CA VAL A 107 -5.35 -4.17 -25.63
C VAL A 107 -5.55 -4.22 -24.14
N ILE A 108 -6.72 -4.70 -23.71
CA ILE A 108 -7.01 -4.97 -22.29
C ILE A 108 -7.07 -6.49 -22.11
N VAL A 109 -6.26 -7.01 -21.18
CA VAL A 109 -6.26 -8.42 -20.81
C VAL A 109 -6.73 -8.54 -19.37
N SER A 110 -7.78 -9.34 -19.18
CA SER A 110 -8.45 -9.56 -17.90
C SER A 110 -8.98 -8.25 -17.31
N ASN A 111 -10.27 -7.99 -17.58
CA ASN A 111 -11.02 -6.87 -17.05
C ASN A 111 -12.07 -7.41 -16.06
N ALA A 112 -12.22 -6.72 -14.93
CA ALA A 112 -13.31 -6.93 -14.01
C ALA A 112 -13.89 -5.56 -13.62
N VAL A 113 -15.22 -5.48 -13.58
CA VAL A 113 -15.94 -4.28 -13.14
C VAL A 113 -17.01 -4.75 -12.16
N ALA A 114 -17.12 -4.06 -11.04
CA ALA A 114 -18.19 -4.23 -10.08
C ALA A 114 -18.76 -2.86 -9.72
N ASP A 115 -20.09 -2.78 -9.71
CA ASP A 115 -20.86 -1.61 -9.33
C ASP A 115 -22.03 -2.10 -8.46
N THR A 116 -22.33 -1.35 -7.41
CA THR A 116 -23.51 -1.53 -6.60
C THR A 116 -23.93 -0.20 -5.98
N ASP A 117 -25.23 -0.06 -5.83
CA ASP A 117 -25.86 0.97 -5.03
C ASP A 117 -26.80 0.34 -3.98
N PHE A 118 -27.04 1.06 -2.90
CA PHE A 118 -28.01 0.66 -1.90
C PHE A 118 -28.64 1.92 -1.28
N PRO A 119 -29.99 2.02 -1.24
CA PRO A 119 -30.66 3.14 -0.61
C PRO A 119 -30.39 3.14 0.89
N GLN A 120 -30.10 4.30 1.48
CA GLN A 120 -29.91 4.40 2.91
C GLN A 120 -31.16 3.93 3.64
N THR A 121 -30.96 3.23 4.76
CA THR A 121 -32.08 2.89 5.64
C THR A 121 -32.54 4.16 6.34
N GLU A 122 -33.85 4.40 6.45
CA GLU A 122 -34.37 5.55 7.19
C GLU A 122 -33.84 5.52 8.63
N LEU A 123 -33.22 6.64 9.05
CA LEU A 123 -32.60 6.75 10.36
C LEU A 123 -33.47 7.59 11.31
N CYS A 124 -33.61 7.12 12.55
CA CYS A 124 -34.32 7.86 13.61
C CYS A 124 -33.56 9.11 14.11
N GLY A 125 -32.38 9.41 13.57
CA GLY A 125 -31.52 10.52 13.96
C GLY A 125 -30.41 10.77 12.95
N ILE A 126 -29.73 11.91 13.09
CA ILE A 126 -28.60 12.28 12.23
C ILE A 126 -27.46 11.26 12.42
N PRO A 127 -27.00 10.58 11.35
CA PRO A 127 -25.88 9.65 11.45
C PRO A 127 -24.59 10.38 11.83
N PRO A 128 -23.68 9.73 12.57
CA PRO A 128 -22.36 10.29 12.83
C PRO A 128 -21.58 10.50 11.52
N GLU A 129 -20.71 11.52 11.50
CA GLU A 129 -19.70 11.66 10.46
C GLU A 129 -18.60 10.62 10.72
N GLN A 130 -18.45 9.66 9.80
CA GLN A 130 -17.52 8.57 9.92
C GLN A 130 -16.65 8.44 8.67
N THR A 131 -15.39 8.10 8.87
CA THR A 131 -14.47 7.73 7.78
C THR A 131 -13.40 6.79 8.32
N VAL A 132 -12.88 5.95 7.43
CA VAL A 132 -11.71 5.11 7.67
C VAL A 132 -10.74 5.28 6.50
N SER A 133 -9.45 5.18 6.77
CA SER A 133 -8.45 5.12 5.72
C SER A 133 -7.41 4.08 6.09
N GLY A 134 -6.76 3.52 5.08
CA GLY A 134 -5.70 2.57 5.29
C GLY A 134 -4.93 2.30 4.01
N HIS A 135 -3.63 2.13 4.17
CA HIS A 135 -2.76 1.62 3.13
C HIS A 135 -1.64 0.81 3.74
N ALA A 136 -1.05 -0.08 2.93
CA ALA A 136 0.15 -0.80 3.30
C ALA A 136 0.99 -1.08 2.06
N PHE A 137 2.30 -1.19 2.24
CA PHE A 137 3.19 -1.69 1.19
C PHE A 137 4.33 -2.52 1.76
N VAL A 138 4.79 -3.49 0.97
CA VAL A 138 5.85 -4.41 1.40
C VAL A 138 7.22 -3.75 1.32
N ALA A 139 7.51 -3.03 0.24
CA ALA A 139 8.78 -2.34 0.08
C ALA A 139 8.63 -1.05 -0.71
N SER A 140 9.41 -0.04 -0.36
CA SER A 140 9.55 1.18 -1.15
C SER A 140 11.01 1.65 -1.14
N ALA A 141 11.51 2.10 -2.29
CA ALA A 141 12.84 2.69 -2.40
C ALA A 141 12.79 4.01 -3.18
N ALA A 142 13.37 5.04 -2.57
CA ALA A 142 13.59 6.35 -3.15
C ALA A 142 15.06 6.72 -2.93
N THR A 143 15.96 5.91 -3.52
CA THR A 143 17.41 6.07 -3.37
C THR A 143 18.06 6.83 -4.52
N ASP A 144 17.38 7.03 -5.66
CA ASP A 144 17.90 7.80 -6.79
C ASP A 144 16.87 8.88 -7.21
N PRO A 145 17.17 10.19 -7.08
CA PRO A 145 16.25 11.25 -7.49
C PRO A 145 16.03 11.35 -9.01
N SER A 146 16.85 10.67 -9.82
CA SER A 146 16.65 10.55 -11.28
C SER A 146 15.74 9.39 -11.67
N LEU A 147 15.41 8.50 -10.73
CA LEU A 147 14.45 7.41 -10.91
C LEU A 147 13.16 7.73 -10.13
N VAL A 148 12.02 7.28 -10.66
CA VAL A 148 10.75 7.36 -9.93
C VAL A 148 10.83 6.43 -8.72
N PRO A 149 10.37 6.84 -7.52
CA PRO A 149 10.28 5.95 -6.38
C PRO A 149 9.55 4.66 -6.73
N THR A 150 10.16 3.52 -6.41
CA THR A 150 9.56 2.20 -6.66
C THR A 150 8.90 1.73 -5.39
N THR A 151 7.61 1.40 -5.47
CA THR A 151 6.85 0.77 -4.39
C THR A 151 6.30 -0.57 -4.86
N VAL A 152 6.30 -1.57 -3.99
CA VAL A 152 5.95 -2.97 -4.28
C VAL A 152 4.98 -3.47 -3.21
N GLY A 153 3.96 -4.20 -3.63
CA GLY A 153 2.97 -4.76 -2.70
C GLY A 153 2.02 -3.72 -2.10
N PHE A 154 1.62 -2.70 -2.86
CA PHE A 154 0.78 -1.63 -2.35
C PHE A 154 -0.70 -2.02 -2.32
N VAL A 155 -1.36 -1.78 -1.19
CA VAL A 155 -2.81 -1.92 -1.00
C VAL A 155 -3.38 -0.66 -0.35
N SER A 156 -4.64 -0.37 -0.61
CA SER A 156 -5.36 0.72 0.05
C SER A 156 -6.87 0.50 0.04
N ILE A 157 -7.58 1.06 1.01
CA ILE A 157 -9.04 1.05 1.08
C ILE A 157 -9.64 2.44 0.83
N PRO A 158 -10.88 2.52 0.34
CA PRO A 158 -11.59 3.80 0.22
C PRO A 158 -12.09 4.31 1.60
N PRO A 159 -12.53 5.58 1.68
CA PRO A 159 -12.97 6.25 2.93
C PRO A 159 -14.10 5.56 3.71
N ASN A 160 -14.88 4.72 3.02
CA ASN A 160 -16.05 4.05 3.59
C ASN A 160 -15.76 2.62 4.07
N GLY A 161 -14.51 2.17 3.95
CA GLY A 161 -14.07 0.85 4.32
C GLY A 161 -13.95 -0.12 3.14
N GLY A 162 -13.77 -1.40 3.44
CA GLY A 162 -13.48 -2.44 2.46
C GLY A 162 -12.27 -3.26 2.83
N LEU A 163 -11.79 -4.04 1.88
CA LEU A 163 -10.63 -4.90 2.04
C LEU A 163 -9.81 -4.85 0.76
N ASP A 164 -8.51 -4.65 0.89
CA ASP A 164 -7.56 -4.78 -0.20
C ASP A 164 -6.37 -5.61 0.28
N GLN A 165 -5.90 -6.52 -0.56
CA GLN A 165 -4.89 -7.51 -0.21
C GLN A 165 -4.05 -7.85 -1.42
N GLN A 166 -2.75 -7.94 -1.22
CA GLN A 166 -1.81 -8.40 -2.23
C GLN A 166 -0.89 -9.47 -1.64
N ASN A 167 -0.70 -10.56 -2.38
CA ASN A 167 0.25 -11.63 -2.06
C ASN A 167 1.32 -11.65 -3.15
N LEU A 168 2.58 -11.70 -2.72
CA LEU A 168 3.76 -11.68 -3.57
C LEU A 168 4.58 -12.94 -3.29
N ASP A 169 4.99 -13.66 -4.32
CA ASP A 169 5.84 -14.85 -4.16
C ASP A 169 7.30 -14.43 -3.82
N GLN A 170 7.70 -13.23 -4.27
CA GLN A 170 8.99 -12.60 -3.99
C GLN A 170 8.84 -11.07 -4.00
N VAL A 171 9.77 -10.35 -3.38
CA VAL A 171 9.96 -8.90 -3.60
C VAL A 171 11.39 -8.64 -3.98
N GLU A 172 11.61 -7.90 -5.06
CA GLU A 172 12.93 -7.41 -5.44
C GLU A 172 12.81 -5.96 -5.94
N ILE A 173 13.53 -5.05 -5.27
CA ILE A 173 13.84 -3.72 -5.79
C ILE A 173 15.33 -3.74 -6.10
N PRO A 174 15.72 -3.72 -7.40
CA PRO A 174 17.11 -3.88 -7.81
C PRO A 174 18.06 -2.97 -7.05
N GLY A 175 19.06 -3.56 -6.40
CA GLY A 175 20.09 -2.85 -5.63
C GLY A 175 19.66 -2.32 -4.26
N ALA A 176 18.38 -2.44 -3.87
CA ALA A 176 17.86 -1.89 -2.61
C ALA A 176 17.26 -2.96 -1.67
N VAL A 177 16.35 -3.79 -2.18
CA VAL A 177 15.56 -4.73 -1.37
C VAL A 177 15.48 -6.09 -2.06
N GLY A 178 15.68 -7.16 -1.30
CA GLY A 178 15.16 -8.47 -1.64
C GLY A 178 14.43 -9.11 -0.48
N ALA A 179 13.32 -9.75 -0.75
CA ALA A 179 12.57 -10.56 0.20
C ALA A 179 11.88 -11.72 -0.52
N GLY A 180 11.52 -12.77 0.22
CA GLY A 180 10.72 -13.89 -0.28
C GLY A 180 9.23 -13.57 -0.27
N ALA A 181 8.43 -14.60 0.02
CA ALA A 181 6.97 -14.49 0.09
C ALA A 181 6.56 -13.35 1.02
N SER A 182 5.68 -12.50 0.52
CA SER A 182 5.28 -11.26 1.17
C SER A 182 3.79 -11.01 0.96
N GLN A 183 3.20 -10.23 1.88
CA GLN A 183 1.78 -9.92 1.84
C GLN A 183 1.55 -8.52 2.39
N SER A 184 0.59 -7.83 1.82
CA SER A 184 0.04 -6.60 2.38
C SER A 184 -1.47 -6.69 2.39
N GLU A 185 -2.08 -6.08 3.39
CA GLU A 185 -3.53 -6.02 3.55
C GLU A 185 -3.93 -4.70 4.21
N SER A 186 -5.04 -4.13 3.77
CA SER A 186 -5.69 -3.00 4.40
C SER A 186 -7.18 -3.30 4.47
N SER A 187 -7.78 -3.07 5.63
CA SER A 187 -9.20 -3.33 5.90
C SER A 187 -9.81 -2.19 6.69
N GLY A 188 -11.08 -1.91 6.42
CA GLY A 188 -11.83 -0.90 7.16
C GLY A 188 -13.31 -1.20 7.18
N ALA A 189 -13.98 -0.78 8.25
CA ALA A 189 -15.40 -0.97 8.44
C ALA A 189 -16.01 0.21 9.19
N LEU A 190 -17.22 0.57 8.77
CA LEU A 190 -18.07 1.55 9.44
C LEU A 190 -19.30 0.83 9.99
N THR A 191 -19.59 1.04 11.27
CA THR A 191 -20.83 0.62 11.93
C THR A 191 -21.55 1.86 12.49
N THR A 192 -22.76 1.69 13.00
CA THR A 192 -23.55 2.79 13.62
C THR A 192 -22.82 3.53 14.74
N ASP A 193 -21.89 2.86 15.43
CA ASP A 193 -21.26 3.39 16.64
C ASP A 193 -19.73 3.38 16.58
N THR A 194 -19.12 2.81 15.53
CA THR A 194 -17.67 2.67 15.44
C THR A 194 -17.15 2.78 14.02
N SER A 195 -16.00 3.43 13.88
CA SER A 195 -15.14 3.38 12.69
C SER A 195 -13.89 2.59 13.04
N THR A 196 -13.53 1.58 12.24
CA THR A 196 -12.33 0.74 12.49
C THR A 196 -11.54 0.54 11.22
N ALA A 197 -10.22 0.69 11.30
CA ALA A 197 -9.28 0.44 10.21
C ALA A 197 -8.07 -0.37 10.71
N ALA A 198 -7.61 -1.30 9.90
CA ALA A 198 -6.43 -2.09 10.19
C ALA A 198 -5.66 -2.41 8.91
N SER A 199 -4.35 -2.16 8.94
CA SER A 199 -3.45 -2.43 7.82
C SER A 199 -2.22 -3.17 8.31
N PHE A 200 -1.69 -4.06 7.48
CA PHE A 200 -0.39 -4.68 7.73
C PHE A 200 0.37 -4.92 6.44
N ALA A 201 1.71 -4.93 6.55
CA ALA A 201 2.60 -5.43 5.53
C ALA A 201 3.57 -6.41 6.17
N GLN A 202 3.85 -7.51 5.47
CA GLN A 202 4.79 -8.53 5.91
C GLN A 202 5.70 -8.99 4.77
N ALA A 203 6.95 -9.28 5.11
CA ALA A 203 7.95 -9.81 4.20
C ALA A 203 8.79 -10.88 4.89
N SER A 204 8.99 -12.02 4.22
CA SER A 204 9.88 -13.09 4.70
C SER A 204 11.27 -12.98 4.09
N GLY A 205 12.31 -13.41 4.82
CA GLY A 205 13.69 -13.47 4.31
C GLY A 205 14.21 -12.14 3.78
N VAL A 206 13.94 -11.05 4.50
CA VAL A 206 14.34 -9.70 4.11
C VAL A 206 15.86 -9.59 4.06
N CYS A 207 16.36 -8.95 3.01
CA CYS A 207 17.76 -8.66 2.76
C CYS A 207 17.88 -7.24 2.21
N LEU A 208 18.50 -6.35 2.98
CA LEU A 208 18.91 -5.01 2.57
C LEU A 208 20.42 -4.92 2.57
N LEU A 209 20.95 -3.88 1.92
CA LEU A 209 22.39 -3.62 1.85
C LEU A 209 23.14 -4.87 1.33
N ARG A 210 22.64 -5.45 0.23
CA ARG A 210 23.14 -6.72 -0.31
C ARG A 210 24.59 -6.52 -0.79
N SER A 211 25.46 -7.43 -0.39
CA SER A 211 26.88 -7.48 -0.73
C SER A 211 27.26 -8.91 -1.17
N PRO A 212 28.43 -9.13 -1.79
CA PRO A 212 28.91 -10.48 -2.11
C PRO A 212 29.00 -11.42 -0.89
N THR A 213 29.13 -10.86 0.32
CA THR A 213 29.25 -11.60 1.58
C THR A 213 27.92 -11.81 2.31
N GLY A 214 26.80 -11.27 1.79
CA GLY A 214 25.48 -11.39 2.40
C GLY A 214 24.75 -10.05 2.54
N CYS A 215 23.79 -9.99 3.47
CA CYS A 215 22.96 -8.82 3.71
C CYS A 215 23.51 -7.99 4.88
N GLY A 216 23.62 -6.67 4.72
CA GLY A 216 23.98 -5.77 5.83
C GLY A 216 22.84 -5.62 6.85
N ILE A 217 21.59 -5.73 6.41
CA ILE A 217 20.42 -5.87 7.30
C ILE A 217 19.61 -7.06 6.79
N SER A 218 19.30 -8.01 7.67
CA SER A 218 18.45 -9.16 7.34
C SER A 218 17.44 -9.45 8.42
N ALA A 219 16.33 -10.07 8.03
CA ALA A 219 15.33 -10.56 8.98
C ALA A 219 14.62 -11.79 8.41
N THR A 220 14.24 -12.71 9.28
CA THR A 220 13.46 -13.90 8.89
C THR A 220 12.03 -13.51 8.54
N LEU A 221 11.42 -12.65 9.35
CA LEU A 221 10.09 -12.08 9.12
C LEU A 221 10.09 -10.63 9.59
N VAL A 222 9.60 -9.75 8.73
CA VAL A 222 9.31 -8.36 9.07
C VAL A 222 7.82 -8.16 8.87
N LYS A 223 7.13 -7.66 9.90
CA LYS A 223 5.72 -7.31 9.85
C LYS A 223 5.51 -5.96 10.51
N SER A 224 4.86 -5.04 9.81
CA SER A 224 4.27 -3.85 10.42
C SER A 224 2.77 -4.02 10.45
N LYS A 225 2.14 -3.54 11.53
CA LYS A 225 0.69 -3.51 11.67
C LYS A 225 0.27 -2.22 12.35
N SER A 226 -0.76 -1.58 11.80
CA SER A 226 -1.40 -0.42 12.37
C SER A 226 -2.90 -0.67 12.52
N ASN A 227 -3.45 -0.40 13.71
CA ASN A 227 -4.87 -0.53 14.00
C ASN A 227 -5.40 0.80 14.54
N SER A 228 -6.50 1.30 14.00
CA SER A 228 -7.15 2.54 14.40
C SER A 228 -8.64 2.31 14.61
N ALA A 229 -9.19 2.89 15.68
CA ALA A 229 -10.61 2.80 15.99
C ALA A 229 -11.12 4.12 16.59
N ALA A 230 -12.33 4.50 16.24
CA ALA A 230 -13.01 5.68 16.78
C ALA A 230 -14.50 5.42 17.03
N ASN A 231 -15.03 6.00 18.10
CA ASN A 231 -16.45 6.04 18.44
C ASN A 231 -16.80 7.40 19.06
N ALA A 232 -18.04 7.56 19.55
CA ALA A 232 -18.54 8.83 20.10
C ALA A 232 -17.77 9.35 21.33
N SER A 233 -16.94 8.54 21.98
CA SER A 233 -16.27 8.87 23.24
C SER A 233 -14.76 8.75 23.18
N VAL A 234 -14.24 7.84 22.36
CA VAL A 234 -12.81 7.49 22.31
C VAL A 234 -12.38 7.27 20.87
N ALA A 235 -11.19 7.76 20.54
CA ALA A 235 -10.44 7.35 19.36
C ALA A 235 -9.06 6.88 19.80
N SER A 236 -8.53 5.83 19.20
CA SER A 236 -7.20 5.31 19.53
C SER A 236 -6.61 4.48 18.39
N SER A 237 -5.30 4.47 18.32
CA SER A 237 -4.49 3.65 17.42
C SER A 237 -3.39 2.91 18.17
N ASN A 238 -2.99 1.74 17.66
CA ASN A 238 -1.90 0.95 18.20
C ASN A 238 -1.21 0.09 17.13
N ALA A 239 0.07 -0.23 17.36
CA ALA A 239 0.89 -1.03 16.47
C ALA A 239 0.90 -2.54 16.81
N ASN A 240 -0.12 -3.03 17.53
CA ASN A 240 -0.15 -4.43 17.99
C ASN A 240 -0.10 -5.40 16.80
N GLY A 241 0.86 -6.32 16.84
CA GLY A 241 1.15 -7.27 15.76
C GLY A 241 2.32 -6.89 14.84
N THR A 242 3.05 -5.81 15.15
CA THR A 242 4.34 -5.49 14.52
C THR A 242 5.45 -6.38 15.08
N GLU A 243 6.24 -7.01 14.20
CA GLU A 243 7.24 -8.02 14.54
C GLU A 243 8.48 -7.93 13.62
N LEU A 244 9.68 -8.09 14.18
CA LEU A 244 10.96 -8.10 13.45
C LEU A 244 11.77 -9.36 13.79
N LEU A 245 11.23 -10.53 13.46
CA LEU A 245 11.82 -11.82 13.83
C LEU A 245 13.14 -12.07 13.10
N GLY A 246 14.16 -12.47 13.87
CA GLY A 246 15.48 -12.81 13.34
C GLY A 246 16.22 -11.61 12.73
N LEU A 247 15.88 -10.39 13.16
CA LEU A 247 16.53 -9.18 12.68
C LEU A 247 18.01 -9.15 13.08
N VAL A 248 18.87 -8.91 12.09
CA VAL A 248 20.30 -8.71 12.24
C VAL A 248 20.68 -7.41 11.51
N VAL A 249 21.39 -6.52 12.21
CA VAL A 249 21.92 -5.27 11.65
C VAL A 249 23.44 -5.30 11.75
N LEU A 250 24.13 -5.28 10.61
CA LEU A 250 25.60 -5.36 10.49
C LEU A 250 26.20 -6.51 11.32
N GLY A 251 25.57 -7.69 11.27
CA GLY A 251 25.99 -8.88 12.00
C GLY A 251 25.58 -8.93 13.49
N THR A 252 24.94 -7.88 14.01
CA THR A 252 24.45 -7.84 15.40
C THR A 252 22.96 -8.19 15.45
N PRO A 253 22.55 -9.24 16.19
CA PRO A 253 21.15 -9.55 16.40
C PRO A 253 20.43 -8.42 17.15
N VAL A 254 19.20 -8.11 16.74
CA VAL A 254 18.34 -7.12 17.38
C VAL A 254 17.11 -7.84 17.95
N SER A 255 16.52 -7.27 19.01
CA SER A 255 15.26 -7.74 19.58
C SER A 255 14.18 -7.88 18.49
N ALA A 256 13.35 -8.92 18.56
CA ALA A 256 12.22 -9.08 17.66
C ALA A 256 11.10 -8.04 17.87
N ALA A 257 11.13 -7.35 19.01
CA ALA A 257 10.23 -6.25 19.35
C ALA A 257 11.06 -5.05 19.86
N PRO A 258 11.74 -4.33 18.96
CA PRO A 258 12.43 -3.10 19.33
C PRO A 258 11.40 -2.06 19.77
N GLN A 259 11.80 -1.16 20.70
CA GLN A 259 10.93 -0.05 21.11
C GLN A 259 10.56 0.82 19.90
N PRO A 260 9.41 1.49 19.91
CA PRO A 260 9.04 2.41 18.84
C PRO A 260 10.16 3.44 18.56
N ASN A 261 10.44 3.69 17.28
CA ASN A 261 11.44 4.65 16.81
C ASN A 261 12.89 4.34 17.26
N THR A 262 13.26 3.06 17.36
CA THR A 262 14.64 2.66 17.70
C THR A 262 15.59 2.99 16.54
N VAL A 263 16.60 3.83 16.78
CA VAL A 263 17.60 4.21 15.76
C VAL A 263 18.90 3.44 15.96
N ILE A 264 19.43 2.88 14.87
CA ILE A 264 20.75 2.25 14.83
C ILE A 264 21.60 2.94 13.75
N GLU A 265 22.73 3.49 14.16
CA GLU A 265 23.71 4.10 13.25
C GLU A 265 24.41 3.04 12.40
N LEU A 266 24.63 3.35 11.13
CA LEU A 266 25.31 2.51 10.15
C LEU A 266 26.57 3.25 9.66
N PRO A 267 27.74 3.00 10.27
CA PRO A 267 28.96 3.75 9.99
C PRO A 267 29.29 3.81 8.49
N GLY A 268 29.44 5.03 7.96
CA GLY A 268 29.76 5.26 6.55
C GLY A 268 28.61 5.05 5.57
N ILE A 269 27.38 4.80 6.05
CA ILE A 269 26.18 4.60 5.23
C ILE A 269 25.10 5.61 5.60
N GLY A 270 24.73 5.67 6.88
CA GLY A 270 23.59 6.45 7.39
C GLY A 270 23.04 5.82 8.66
N PHE A 271 21.73 5.58 8.73
CA PHE A 271 21.10 4.94 9.89
C PHE A 271 19.86 4.14 9.48
N VAL A 272 19.42 3.24 10.36
CA VAL A 272 18.15 2.53 10.25
C VAL A 272 17.26 2.87 11.44
N ILE A 273 16.00 3.18 11.17
CA ILE A 273 14.94 3.31 12.17
C ILE A 273 14.13 2.02 12.15
N LEU A 274 14.01 1.39 13.31
CA LEU A 274 13.23 0.19 13.53
C LEU A 274 11.94 0.53 14.26
N ASN A 275 10.85 -0.11 13.85
CA ASN A 275 9.53 0.11 14.43
C ASN A 275 9.20 1.61 14.48
N GLU A 276 9.43 2.33 13.37
CA GLU A 276 9.10 3.76 13.27
C GLU A 276 7.59 3.92 13.37
N GLN A 277 7.14 4.74 14.32
CA GLN A 277 5.72 4.98 14.60
C GLN A 277 5.47 6.47 14.78
N PHE A 278 4.43 6.99 14.13
CA PHE A 278 3.99 8.37 14.31
C PHE A 278 2.48 8.48 14.12
N CYS A 279 1.87 9.39 14.90
CA CYS A 279 0.45 9.69 14.84
C CYS A 279 0.17 10.74 13.78
N ASP A 280 -0.77 10.48 12.88
CA ASP A 280 -1.06 11.36 11.74
C ASP A 280 -2.00 12.53 12.11
N ASN A 281 -2.53 12.51 13.34
CA ASN A 281 -3.40 13.54 13.90
C ASN A 281 -2.68 14.52 14.85
N GLN A 282 -1.34 14.53 14.86
CA GLN A 282 -0.51 15.28 15.81
C GLN A 282 -0.70 14.85 17.28
N GLY A 283 -1.31 13.69 17.52
CA GLY A 283 -1.38 13.07 18.83
C GLY A 283 -0.05 12.44 19.26
N THR A 284 -0.06 11.78 20.42
CA THR A 284 1.12 11.10 20.97
C THR A 284 0.93 9.59 21.00
N LEU A 285 2.01 8.83 20.78
CA LEU A 285 1.99 7.37 20.88
C LEU A 285 1.60 6.89 22.29
N ALA A 286 1.98 7.64 23.34
CA ALA A 286 1.64 7.34 24.72
C ALA A 286 0.13 7.40 25.00
N SER A 287 -0.59 8.24 24.26
CA SER A 287 -2.06 8.30 24.28
C SER A 287 -2.70 7.45 23.19
N GLY A 288 -1.96 6.55 22.54
CA GLY A 288 -2.47 5.78 21.41
C GLY A 288 -3.05 6.68 20.32
N CYS A 289 -2.42 7.80 20.02
CA CYS A 289 -2.91 8.78 19.06
C CYS A 289 -4.33 9.33 19.34
N SER A 290 -4.82 9.29 20.59
CA SER A 290 -6.18 9.74 20.94
C SER A 290 -6.30 11.26 21.16
N ASN A 291 -5.17 11.95 21.33
CA ASN A 291 -5.10 13.34 21.81
C ASN A 291 -4.61 14.31 20.74
N GLY A 292 -4.92 14.03 19.47
CA GLY A 292 -4.57 14.87 18.34
C GLY A 292 -5.37 16.17 18.26
N VAL A 293 -5.14 16.94 17.20
CA VAL A 293 -5.84 18.22 16.93
C VAL A 293 -7.30 18.00 16.56
N VAL A 294 -7.63 16.84 15.99
CA VAL A 294 -8.96 16.49 15.53
C VAL A 294 -9.62 15.56 16.56
N SER A 295 -10.70 16.03 17.18
CA SER A 295 -11.49 15.21 18.11
C SER A 295 -12.16 14.04 17.38
N GLY A 296 -12.21 12.88 18.05
CA GLY A 296 -12.83 11.67 17.51
C GLY A 296 -12.05 11.02 16.37
N HIS A 297 -10.77 11.35 16.20
CA HIS A 297 -9.92 10.86 15.12
C HIS A 297 -8.63 10.27 15.68
N ALA A 298 -8.22 9.10 15.19
CA ALA A 298 -6.94 8.50 15.49
C ALA A 298 -6.35 7.86 14.22
N GLY A 299 -5.09 8.15 13.95
CA GLY A 299 -4.34 7.67 12.80
C GLY A 299 -2.91 7.33 13.19
N LEU A 300 -2.41 6.22 12.67
CA LEU A 300 -1.07 5.72 12.98
C LEU A 300 -0.43 5.14 11.72
N THR A 301 0.78 5.59 11.45
CA THR A 301 1.70 4.96 10.49
C THR A 301 2.77 4.17 11.24
N VAL A 302 3.02 2.94 10.79
CA VAL A 302 4.06 2.04 11.30
C VAL A 302 4.94 1.57 10.15
N ARG A 303 6.24 1.81 10.25
CA ARG A 303 7.25 1.22 9.36
C ARG A 303 8.14 0.31 10.16
N ALA A 304 8.21 -0.96 9.76
CA ALA A 304 9.02 -1.91 10.50
C ALA A 304 10.52 -1.58 10.36
N ILE A 305 10.99 -1.35 9.13
CA ILE A 305 12.38 -0.95 8.86
C ILE A 305 12.39 0.25 7.91
N ARG A 306 13.03 1.35 8.33
CA ARG A 306 13.35 2.48 7.46
C ARG A 306 14.85 2.72 7.46
N LEU A 307 15.50 2.36 6.36
CA LEU A 307 16.90 2.66 6.10
C LEU A 307 17.00 4.05 5.46
N VAL A 308 17.85 4.90 6.02
CA VAL A 308 18.19 6.21 5.46
C VAL A 308 19.67 6.21 5.10
N VAL A 309 19.97 6.33 3.82
CA VAL A 309 21.34 6.42 3.28
C VAL A 309 21.68 7.89 3.11
N THR A 310 22.62 8.38 3.91
CA THR A 310 23.06 9.79 3.89
C THR A 310 24.44 9.97 3.26
N ALA A 311 25.25 8.90 3.20
CA ALA A 311 26.59 8.96 2.65
C ALA A 311 26.61 8.71 1.12
N PRO A 312 26.96 9.70 0.28
CA PRO A 312 26.93 9.59 -1.18
C PRO A 312 28.00 8.65 -1.77
N ASN A 313 29.05 8.35 -1.02
CA ASN A 313 30.13 7.43 -1.39
C ASN A 313 30.23 6.28 -0.40
N ASN A 314 29.09 5.74 0.04
CA ASN A 314 29.10 4.62 0.98
C ASN A 314 29.78 3.39 0.35
N PRO A 315 30.35 2.49 1.16
CA PRO A 315 31.10 1.32 0.68
C PRO A 315 30.29 0.35 -0.20
N LEU A 316 28.96 0.46 -0.18
CA LEU A 316 28.04 -0.40 -0.91
C LEU A 316 27.56 0.22 -2.23
N GLY A 317 28.04 1.43 -2.58
CA GLY A 317 27.68 2.12 -3.81
C GLY A 317 26.21 2.57 -3.86
N LEU A 318 25.51 2.57 -2.72
CA LEU A 318 24.13 3.00 -2.65
C LEU A 318 24.03 4.51 -2.90
N LYS A 319 22.97 4.94 -3.56
CA LYS A 319 22.68 6.36 -3.70
C LYS A 319 21.95 6.86 -2.44
N THR A 320 22.11 8.14 -2.13
CA THR A 320 21.48 8.76 -0.96
C THR A 320 19.96 8.77 -1.10
N GLY A 321 19.26 8.44 -0.02
CA GLY A 321 17.80 8.40 -0.01
C GLY A 321 17.29 7.45 1.04
N GLN A 322 16.12 6.86 0.78
CA GLN A 322 15.49 5.97 1.76
C GLN A 322 14.98 4.68 1.16
N VAL A 323 14.99 3.63 1.98
CA VAL A 323 14.39 2.34 1.71
C VAL A 323 13.51 1.97 2.90
N ILE A 324 12.25 1.63 2.64
CA ILE A 324 11.28 1.22 3.65
C ILE A 324 10.90 -0.22 3.37
N VAL A 325 10.89 -1.05 4.41
CA VAL A 325 10.35 -2.42 4.37
C VAL A 325 9.22 -2.53 5.38
N ALA A 326 8.09 -3.00 4.88
CA ALA A 326 6.81 -3.12 5.55
C ALA A 326 6.34 -1.80 6.16
N GLU A 327 5.56 -1.03 5.41
CA GLU A 327 4.77 0.08 5.92
C GLU A 327 3.31 -0.33 6.04
N SER A 328 2.68 0.11 7.12
CA SER A 328 1.23 0.01 7.33
C SER A 328 0.72 1.30 7.95
N HIS A 329 -0.40 1.78 7.45
CA HIS A 329 -1.08 2.97 7.94
C HIS A 329 -2.57 2.66 8.09
N SER A 330 -3.17 3.13 9.18
CA SER A 330 -4.62 3.09 9.35
C SER A 330 -5.11 4.32 10.09
N ASP A 331 -6.29 4.79 9.71
CA ASP A 331 -6.97 5.95 10.27
C ASP A 331 -8.45 5.65 10.49
N ALA A 332 -9.00 6.12 11.59
CA ALA A 332 -10.43 6.07 11.87
C ALA A 332 -10.90 7.38 12.50
N ALA A 333 -12.00 7.91 11.97
CA ALA A 333 -12.69 9.06 12.53
C ALA A 333 -14.18 8.80 12.78
N PHE A 334 -14.67 9.38 13.87
CA PHE A 334 -16.06 9.34 14.30
C PHE A 334 -16.43 10.67 14.98
N ARG A 335 -17.42 11.39 14.44
CA ARG A 335 -17.93 12.63 15.03
C ARG A 335 -19.46 12.63 15.08
N ARG A 336 -20.00 13.23 16.14
CA ARG A 336 -21.43 13.54 16.30
C ARG A 336 -21.61 15.03 16.52
#